data_AF-A0AAJ1AJJ2-F1
#
_entry.id   AF-A0AAJ1AJJ2-F1
#
_cell.length_a   1.000
_cell.length_b   1.000
_cell.length_c   1.000
_cell.angle_alpha   90.00
_cell.angle_beta   90.00
_cell.angle_gamma   90.00
#
_symmetry.space_group_name_H-M   'P 1'
#
loop_
_entity.id
_entity.type
_entity.pdbx_description
1 polymer ?
#
loop_
_entity_poly.entity_id
_entity_poly.type
_entity_poly.pdbx_seq_one_letter_code
_entity_poly.pdbx_strand_id
1 'polypeptide(L)' 'MIERFRHKGLKRLFQQGDVKGISPELLEKLENILFVLNRARRPEDMNLPGFGLHRLKGDFKGFWSVTVRANRR' A
#
# COMPACT_ATOMS: atom_id res chain seq x y z
N MET A 1 -4.12 1.33 -11.24
CA MET A 1 -5.28 0.49 -10.89
C MET A 1 -4.78 -0.74 -10.16
N ILE A 2 -5.37 -1.12 -9.03
CA ILE A 2 -4.95 -2.32 -8.30
C ILE A 2 -5.62 -3.56 -8.87
N GLU A 3 -4.83 -4.51 -9.36
CA GLU A 3 -5.35 -5.73 -9.99
C GLU A 3 -5.48 -6.91 -9.02
N ARG A 4 -4.51 -7.05 -8.10
CA ARG A 4 -4.41 -8.22 -7.22
C ARG A 4 -4.00 -7.83 -5.81
N PHE A 5 -4.49 -8.60 -4.84
CA PHE A 5 -4.15 -8.48 -3.43
C PHE A 5 -3.67 -9.81 -2.89
N ARG A 6 -2.49 -9.82 -2.26
CA ARG A 6 -2.04 -10.95 -1.44
C ARG A 6 -2.65 -10.91 -0.03
N HIS A 7 -2.82 -9.72 0.54
CA HIS A 7 -3.36 -9.55 1.89
C HIS A 7 -4.90 -9.42 1.88
N LYS A 8 -5.59 -10.38 2.49
CA LYS A 8 -7.08 -10.43 2.53
C LYS A 8 -7.70 -9.22 3.22
N GLY A 9 -7.04 -8.66 4.24
CA GLY A 9 -7.53 -7.46 4.93
C GLY A 9 -7.47 -6.20 4.06
N LEU A 10 -6.43 -6.04 3.24
CA LEU A 10 -6.31 -4.87 2.35
C LEU A 10 -7.31 -4.98 1.20
N LYS A 11 -7.54 -6.20 0.69
CA LYS A 11 -8.59 -6.46 -0.30
C LYS A 11 -9.97 -6.05 0.22
N ARG A 12 -10.31 -6.47 1.44
CA ARG A 12 -11.61 -6.14 2.07
C ARG A 12 -11.75 -4.65 2.33
N LEU A 13 -10.71 -4.01 2.87
CA LEU A 13 -10.69 -2.56 3.04
C LEU A 13 -10.93 -1.84 1.71
N PHE A 14 -10.21 -2.19 0.65
CA PHE A 14 -10.31 -1.53 -0.64
C PHE A 14 -11.65 -1.77 -1.36
N GLN A 15 -12.18 -2.99 -1.31
CA GLN A 15 -13.35 -3.37 -2.10
C GLN A 15 -14.68 -3.16 -1.37
N GLN A 16 -14.68 -3.21 -0.04
CA GLN A 16 -15.89 -3.26 0.78
C GLN A 16 -15.92 -2.18 1.86
N GLY A 17 -14.83 -1.45 2.08
CA GLY A 17 -14.68 -0.55 3.23
C GLY A 17 -14.62 -1.29 4.57
N ASP A 18 -14.43 -2.62 4.56
CA ASP A 18 -14.38 -3.42 5.78
C ASP A 18 -13.01 -3.27 6.47
N VAL A 19 -13.02 -2.61 7.62
CA VAL A 19 -11.84 -2.32 8.45
C VAL A 19 -11.43 -3.48 9.36
N LYS A 20 -12.14 -4.61 9.34
CA LYS A 20 -11.88 -5.74 10.24
C LYS A 20 -10.50 -6.36 10.01
N GLY A 21 -9.65 -6.28 11.03
CA GLY A 21 -8.27 -6.77 11.01
C GLY A 21 -7.25 -5.73 10.56
N ILE A 22 -7.67 -4.46 10.40
CA ILE A 22 -6.80 -3.31 10.21
C ILE A 22 -6.71 -2.57 11.55
N SER A 23 -5.50 -2.17 11.94
CA SER A 23 -5.29 -1.34 13.12
C SER A 23 -5.89 0.05 12.87
N PRO A 24 -6.74 0.60 13.77
CA PRO A 24 -7.33 1.93 13.60
C PRO A 24 -6.28 3.01 13.34
N GLU A 25 -5.15 2.95 14.04
CA GLU A 25 -4.01 3.88 13.87
C GLU A 25 -3.38 3.87 12.47
N LEU A 26 -3.59 2.80 11.69
CA LEU A 26 -3.03 2.67 10.34
C LEU A 26 -4.06 2.87 9.24
N LEU A 27 -5.35 2.96 9.60
CA LEU A 27 -6.46 2.92 8.66
C LEU A 27 -6.36 4.05 7.63
N GLU A 28 -6.28 5.29 8.10
CA GLU A 28 -6.19 6.47 7.24
C GLU A 28 -4.98 6.40 6.29
N LYS A 29 -3.82 5.99 6.81
CA LYS A 29 -2.60 5.87 5.99
C LYS A 29 -2.74 4.79 4.92
N LEU A 30 -3.37 3.65 5.25
CA LEU A 30 -3.61 2.56 4.31
C LEU A 30 -4.61 2.95 3.23
N GLU A 31 -5.70 3.64 3.59
CA GLU A 31 -6.67 4.15 2.62
C GLU A 31 -6.02 5.12 1.64
N ASN A 32 -5.21 6.06 2.15
CA ASN A 32 -4.45 7.00 1.32
C ASN A 32 -3.48 6.28 0.37
N ILE A 33 -2.73 5.29 0.85
CA ILE A 33 -1.82 4.50 0.01
C ILE A 33 -2.59 3.75 -1.08
N LEU A 34 -3.70 3.07 -0.72
CA LEU A 34 -4.51 2.31 -1.66
C LEU A 34 -5.15 3.21 -2.72
N PHE A 35 -5.59 4.40 -2.32
CA PHE A 35 -6.17 5.40 -3.22
C PHE A 35 -5.16 5.88 -4.27
N VAL A 36 -3.96 6.28 -3.84
CA VAL A 36 -2.89 6.71 -4.74
C VAL A 36 -2.45 5.56 -5.63
N LEU A 37 -2.23 4.37 -5.07
CA LEU A 37 -1.81 3.18 -5.83
C LEU A 37 -2.84 2.79 -6.91
N ASN A 38 -4.13 2.95 -6.61
CA ASN A 38 -5.16 2.67 -7.59
C ASN A 38 -5.15 3.66 -8.77
N ARG A 39 -4.64 4.88 -8.58
CA ARG A 39 -4.55 5.93 -9.62
C ARG A 39 -3.16 6.01 -10.28
N ALA A 40 -2.14 5.44 -9.65
CA ALA A 40 -0.78 5.41 -10.18
C ALA A 40 -0.73 4.70 -11.54
N ARG A 41 0.03 5.30 -12.46
CA ARG A 41 0.35 4.79 -13.80
C ARG A 41 1.79 4.26 -13.87
N ARG A 42 2.66 4.73 -12.98
CA ARG A 42 4.04 4.28 -12.83
C ARG A 42 4.44 4.23 -11.34
N PRO A 43 5.45 3.44 -10.94
CA PRO A 43 5.86 3.35 -9.54
C PRO A 43 6.21 4.70 -8.90
N GLU A 44 6.78 5.61 -9.68
CA GLU A 44 7.22 6.93 -9.22
C GLU A 44 6.05 7.82 -8.77
N ASP A 45 4.81 7.54 -9.20
CA ASP A 45 3.61 8.24 -8.73
C ASP A 45 3.34 7.97 -7.24
N MET A 46 3.93 6.91 -6.68
CA MET A 46 3.87 6.58 -5.26
C MET A 46 4.97 7.29 -4.43
N ASN A 47 5.85 8.07 -5.06
CA ASN A 47 6.95 8.79 -4.39
C ASN A 47 6.45 10.07 -3.69
N LEU A 48 5.41 9.93 -2.88
CA LEU A 48 4.84 11.02 -2.11
C LEU A 48 5.56 11.20 -0.77
N PRO A 49 5.59 12.43 -0.21
CA PRO A 49 6.13 12.68 1.12
C PRO A 49 5.53 11.71 2.16
N GLY A 50 6.42 11.08 2.94
CA GLY A 50 6.03 10.11 3.97
C GLY A 50 5.55 8.76 3.46
N PHE A 51 5.63 8.45 2.16
CA PHE A 51 5.43 7.08 1.64
C PHE A 51 6.74 6.30 1.61
N GLY A 52 7.91 6.95 1.58
CA GLY A 52 9.20 6.27 1.65
C GLY A 52 9.38 5.21 0.56
N LEU A 53 9.02 5.56 -0.68
CA LEU A 53 9.10 4.67 -1.83
C LEU A 53 10.54 4.17 -2.03
N HIS A 54 10.72 2.86 -2.13
CA HIS A 54 12.01 2.27 -2.45
C HIS A 54 11.85 0.96 -3.23
N ARG A 55 12.89 0.63 -4.02
CA ARG A 55 12.97 -0.65 -4.73
C ARG A 55 13.44 -1.75 -3.79
N LEU A 56 12.83 -2.92 -3.92
CA LEU A 56 13.25 -4.12 -3.21
C LEU A 56 14.39 -4.83 -3.95
N LYS A 57 15.14 -5.64 -3.19
CA LYS A 57 16.30 -6.42 -3.65
C LYS A 57 16.08 -7.92 -3.38
N GLY A 58 16.97 -8.77 -3.87
CA GLY A 58 16.89 -10.23 -3.69
C GLY A 58 15.68 -10.82 -4.43
N ASP A 59 14.95 -11.71 -3.76
CA ASP A 59 13.79 -12.42 -4.32
C ASP A 59 12.64 -11.48 -4.75
N PHE A 60 12.61 -10.27 -4.19
CA PHE A 60 11.64 -9.23 -4.55
C PHE A 60 12.21 -8.19 -5.52
N LYS A 61 13.29 -8.52 -6.26
CA LYS A 61 13.80 -7.64 -7.31
C LYS A 61 12.69 -7.37 -8.35
N GLY A 62 12.51 -6.09 -8.68
CA GLY A 62 11.44 -5.63 -9.56
C GLY A 62 10.17 -5.16 -8.83
N PHE A 63 10.07 -5.42 -7.52
CA PHE A 63 9.01 -4.88 -6.68
C PHE A 63 9.41 -3.57 -6.02
N TRP A 64 8.38 -2.81 -5.64
CA TRP A 64 8.49 -1.56 -4.89
C TRP A 64 7.76 -1.69 -3.57
N SER A 65 8.22 -0.94 -2.57
CA SER A 65 7.58 -0.86 -1.27
C SER A 65 7.40 0.59 -0.88
N VAL A 66 6.25 0.86 -0.25
CA VAL A 66 6.02 2.08 0.53
C VAL A 66 5.98 1.73 2.01
N THR A 67 6.02 2.75 2.86
CA THR A 67 6.00 2.62 4.31
C THR A 67 4.65 3.08 4.84
N VAL A 68 4.00 2.21 5.60
CA VAL A 68 2.77 2.55 6.33
C VAL A 68 3.14 3.23 7.64
N ARG A 69 3.94 2.56 8.48
CA ARG A 69 4.45 3.08 9.77
C ARG A 69 5.62 2.25 10.27
N ALA A 70 6.69 2.89 10.73
CA ALA A 70 7.89 2.24 11.27
C ALA A 70 8.39 1.10 10.35
N ASN A 71 8.27 -0.16 10.77
CA ASN A 71 8.69 -1.34 10.00
C ASN A 71 7.56 -1.99 9.17
N ARG A 72 6.34 -1.43 9.21
CA ARG A 72 5.21 -1.91 8.40
C ARG A 72 5.30 -1.33 7.00
N ARG A 73 5.17 -2.21 6.02
CA ARG A 73 5.22 -1.96 4.58
C ARG A 73 3.93 -2.44 3.95
#